data_AF-A0A835DFU2-F1
#
_entry.id   AF-A0A835DFU2-F1
#
_cell.length_a   1.000
_cell.length_b   1.000
_cell.length_c   1.000
_cell.angle_alpha   90.00
_cell.angle_beta   90.00
_cell.angle_gamma   90.00
#
_symmetry.space_group_name_H-M   'P 1'
#
loop_
_entity.id
_entity.type
_entity.pdbx_description
1 polymer ?
#
loop_
_entity_poly.entity_id
_entity_poly.type
_entity_poly.pdbx_seq_one_letter_code
_entity_poly.pdbx_strand_id
1 'polypeptide(L)'
;MFHSHSSIRTQFENSVRNQCKSGFTKLEDALGLFNRAVEIRPLPSIVAFNNLLGAIAKMKHHHIVLSLYNKVMNAMGISPDAATLNILINCFCGLHWLVPS
;
A
#
# COMPACT_ATOMS: atom_id res chain seq x y z
N MET A 1 -27.53 10.23 8.16
CA MET A 1 -26.85 8.92 8.32
C MET A 1 -25.46 8.83 7.66
N PHE A 2 -24.77 9.94 7.34
CA PHE A 2 -23.45 9.90 6.65
C PHE A 2 -22.21 9.92 7.57
N HIS A 3 -22.36 10.19 8.88
CA HIS A 3 -21.22 10.35 9.78
C HIS A 3 -20.53 9.04 10.19
N SER A 4 -21.21 7.89 10.13
CA SER A 4 -20.65 6.62 10.61
C SER A 4 -19.62 5.99 9.66
N HIS A 5 -19.84 6.06 8.34
CA HIS A 5 -18.93 5.46 7.35
C HIS A 5 -17.62 6.24 7.18
N SER A 6 -17.69 7.58 7.29
CA SER A 6 -16.50 8.45 7.24
C SER A 6 -15.55 8.17 8.42
N SER A 7 -16.12 7.85 9.60
CA SER A 7 -15.36 7.54 10.80
C SER A 7 -14.56 6.24 10.65
N ILE A 8 -15.17 5.18 10.11
CA ILE A 8 -14.51 3.87 9.94
C ILE A 8 -13.33 3.97 8.97
N ARG A 9 -13.51 4.63 7.81
CA ARG A 9 -12.42 4.84 6.85
C ARG A 9 -11.26 5.61 7.49
N THR A 10 -11.56 6.73 8.15
CA THR A 10 -10.54 7.60 8.75
C THR A 10 -9.78 6.88 9.87
N GLN A 11 -10.48 6.11 10.71
CA GLN A 11 -9.84 5.29 11.75
C GLN A 11 -8.92 4.23 11.15
N PHE A 12 -9.36 3.56 10.09
CA PHE A 12 -8.55 2.58 9.38
C PHE A 12 -7.30 3.21 8.77
N GLU A 13 -7.43 4.36 8.08
CA GLU A 13 -6.29 5.07 7.49
C GLU A 13 -5.26 5.50 8.53
N ASN A 14 -5.72 5.97 9.70
CA ASN A 14 -4.84 6.31 10.81
C ASN A 14 -4.12 5.07 11.36
N SER A 15 -4.83 3.95 11.49
CA SER A 15 -4.23 2.67 11.89
C SER A 15 -3.18 2.19 10.89
N VAL A 16 -3.48 2.22 9.60
CA VAL A 16 -2.53 1.90 8.51
C VAL A 16 -1.30 2.80 8.60
N ARG A 17 -1.49 4.11 8.72
CA ARG A 17 -0.39 5.07 8.83
C ARG A 17 0.51 4.76 10.03
N ASN A 18 -0.07 4.49 11.19
CA ASN A 18 0.68 4.20 12.40
C ASN A 18 1.45 2.88 12.27
N GLN A 19 0.81 1.84 11.74
CA GLN A 19 1.45 0.53 11.53
C GLN A 19 2.59 0.60 10.50
N CYS A 20 2.40 1.33 9.39
CA CYS A 20 3.45 1.52 8.39
C CYS A 20 4.63 2.33 8.93
N LYS A 21 4.39 3.24 9.89
CA LYS A 21 5.45 3.98 10.59
C LYS A 21 6.24 3.10 11.56
N SER A 22 5.57 2.23 12.31
CA SER A 22 6.25 1.25 13.18
C SER A 22 6.97 0.17 12.39
N GLY A 23 6.56 -0.06 11.14
CA GLY A 23 7.05 -1.13 10.29
C GLY A 23 6.29 -2.44 10.49
N PHE A 24 6.48 -3.35 9.54
CA PHE A 24 5.99 -4.72 9.63
C PHE A 24 7.17 -5.66 9.82
N THR A 25 7.02 -6.64 10.72
CA THR A 25 8.01 -7.71 10.91
C THR A 25 7.76 -8.86 9.94
N LYS A 26 6.50 -9.09 9.57
CA LYS A 26 6.06 -10.16 8.68
C LYS A 26 5.32 -9.59 7.48
N LEU A 27 5.57 -10.16 6.31
CA LEU A 27 4.94 -9.74 5.07
C LEU A 27 3.43 -10.01 5.11
N GLU A 28 3.03 -11.11 5.73
CA GLU A 28 1.66 -11.57 5.87
C GLU A 28 0.79 -10.54 6.61
N ASP A 29 1.36 -9.87 7.60
CA ASP A 29 0.66 -8.82 8.36
C ASP A 29 0.37 -7.60 7.46
N ALA A 30 1.34 -7.20 6.64
CA ALA A 30 1.19 -6.11 5.69
C ALA A 30 0.17 -6.47 4.58
N LEU A 31 0.20 -7.70 4.09
CA LEU A 31 -0.74 -8.22 3.10
C LEU A 31 -2.16 -8.34 3.65
N GLY A 32 -2.31 -8.80 4.89
CA GLY A 32 -3.59 -8.85 5.58
C GLY A 32 -4.22 -7.47 5.70
N LEU A 33 -3.41 -6.47 6.06
CA LEU A 33 -3.89 -5.08 6.15
C LEU A 33 -4.26 -4.51 4.78
N PHE A 34 -3.50 -4.84 3.72
CA PHE A 34 -3.84 -4.47 2.36
C PHE A 34 -5.14 -5.12 1.86
N ASN A 35 -5.32 -6.41 2.09
CA ASN A 35 -6.55 -7.11 1.70
C ASN A 35 -7.77 -6.51 2.41
N ARG A 36 -7.64 -6.18 3.70
CA ARG A 36 -8.67 -5.46 4.42
C ARG A 36 -8.95 -4.07 3.84
N ALA A 37 -7.91 -3.36 3.39
CA ALA A 37 -8.06 -2.04 2.77
C ALA A 37 -8.91 -2.08 1.49
N VAL A 38 -8.76 -3.12 0.66
CA VAL A 38 -9.55 -3.26 -0.58
C VAL A 38 -11.00 -3.69 -0.34
N GLU A 39 -11.32 -4.20 0.85
CA GLU A 39 -12.68 -4.59 1.26
C GLU A 39 -13.47 -3.44 1.89
N ILE A 40 -12.79 -2.44 2.47
CA ILE A 40 -13.45 -1.32 3.14
C ILE A 40 -14.22 -0.44 2.15
N ARG A 41 -15.42 -0.01 2.54
CA ARG A 41 -16.25 0.95 1.81
C ARG A 41 -16.69 2.10 2.73
N PRO A 42 -16.54 3.37 2.32
CA PRO A 42 -15.89 3.82 1.09
C PRO A 42 -14.39 3.47 1.09
N LEU A 43 -13.83 3.27 -0.11
CA LEU A 43 -12.42 2.88 -0.25
C LEU A 43 -11.49 3.86 0.49
N PRO A 44 -10.42 3.35 1.12
CA PRO A 44 -9.35 4.19 1.65
C PRO A 44 -8.70 5.04 0.54
N SER A 45 -8.08 6.14 0.94
CA SER A 45 -7.34 7.03 0.05
C SER A 45 -6.12 6.35 -0.58
N ILE A 46 -5.69 6.88 -1.74
CA ILE A 46 -4.44 6.46 -2.39
C ILE A 46 -3.23 6.57 -1.45
N VAL A 47 -3.24 7.54 -0.53
CA VAL A 47 -2.19 7.73 0.48
C VAL A 47 -2.08 6.52 1.41
N ALA A 48 -3.21 5.92 1.83
CA ALA A 48 -3.19 4.71 2.66
C ALA A 48 -2.60 3.51 1.90
N PHE A 49 -2.98 3.35 0.63
CA PHE A 49 -2.38 2.31 -0.23
C PHE A 49 -0.89 2.54 -0.48
N ASN A 50 -0.47 3.78 -0.74
CA ASN A 50 0.94 4.13 -0.91
C ASN A 50 1.77 3.82 0.34
N ASN A 51 1.22 4.06 1.55
CA ASN A 51 1.89 3.67 2.79
C ASN A 51 2.13 2.15 2.87
N LEU A 52 1.13 1.34 2.53
CA LEU A 52 1.24 -0.12 2.53
C LEU A 52 2.23 -0.61 1.46
N LEU A 53 2.11 -0.12 0.23
CA LEU A 53 3.02 -0.46 -0.87
C LEU A 53 4.47 -0.08 -0.52
N GLY A 54 4.66 1.11 0.05
CA GLY A 54 5.98 1.58 0.50
C GLY A 54 6.55 0.73 1.64
N ALA A 55 5.72 0.29 2.58
CA ALA A 55 6.17 -0.60 3.67
C ALA A 55 6.61 -1.97 3.14
N ILE A 56 5.84 -2.57 2.24
CA ILE A 56 6.16 -3.85 1.60
C ILE A 56 7.41 -3.71 0.70
N ALA A 57 7.56 -2.58 0.01
CA ALA A 57 8.76 -2.27 -0.78
C ALA A 57 10.03 -2.22 0.08
N LYS A 58 9.95 -1.63 1.29
CA LYS A 58 11.08 -1.59 2.25
C LYS A 58 11.49 -2.98 2.74
N MET A 59 10.56 -3.95 2.71
CA MET A 59 10.83 -5.36 3.01
C MET A 59 11.43 -6.12 1.81
N LYS A 60 11.76 -5.42 0.71
CA LYS A 60 12.35 -5.97 -0.53
C LYS A 60 11.45 -6.95 -1.31
N HIS A 61 10.14 -6.97 -1.02
CA HIS A 61 9.17 -7.80 -1.74
C HIS A 61 8.63 -7.10 -3.00
N HIS A 62 9.53 -6.66 -3.89
CA HIS A 62 9.20 -5.81 -5.03
C HIS A 62 8.19 -6.41 -6.02
N HIS A 63 8.29 -7.73 -6.30
CA HIS A 63 7.33 -8.42 -7.18
C HIS A 63 5.90 -8.39 -6.64
N ILE A 64 5.75 -8.44 -5.31
CA ILE A 64 4.46 -8.36 -4.63
C ILE A 64 3.88 -6.95 -4.75
N VAL A 65 4.72 -5.92 -4.58
CA VAL A 65 4.30 -4.52 -4.72
C VAL A 65 3.66 -4.27 -6.09
N LEU A 66 4.22 -4.83 -7.17
CA LEU A 66 3.66 -4.72 -8.52
C LEU A 66 2.28 -5.38 -8.65
N SER A 67 2.13 -6.59 -8.09
CA SER A 67 0.85 -7.31 -8.08
C SER A 67 -0.22 -6.55 -7.28
N LEU A 68 0.15 -6.02 -6.11
CA LEU A 68 -0.74 -5.22 -5.28
C LEU A 68 -1.11 -3.89 -5.95
N TYR A 69 -0.17 -3.21 -6.59
CA TYR A 69 -0.43 -1.99 -7.35
C TYR A 69 -1.50 -2.24 -8.43
N ASN A 70 -1.40 -3.33 -9.18
CA ASN A 70 -2.42 -3.69 -10.18
C ASN A 70 -3.81 -3.90 -9.52
N LYS A 71 -3.86 -4.52 -8.34
CA LYS A 71 -5.11 -4.64 -7.58
C LYS A 71 -5.69 -3.28 -7.16
N VAL A 72 -4.85 -2.33 -6.72
CA VAL A 72 -5.30 -0.97 -6.39
C VAL A 72 -5.90 -0.28 -7.62
N MET A 73 -5.23 -0.37 -8.77
CA MET A 73 -5.69 0.23 -10.02
C MET A 73 -7.08 -0.30 -10.42
N ASN A 74 -7.27 -1.62 -10.35
CA ASN A 74 -8.54 -2.25 -10.66
C ASN A 74 -9.65 -1.89 -9.66
N ALA A 75 -9.32 -1.74 -8.38
CA ALA A 75 -10.29 -1.45 -7.33
C ALA A 75 -10.73 0.01 -7.30
N MET A 76 -9.80 0.95 -7.55
CA MET A 76 -10.07 2.38 -7.44
C MET A 76 -10.47 3.02 -8.77
N GLY A 77 -10.00 2.50 -9.91
CA GLY A 77 -10.15 3.15 -11.21
C GLY A 77 -9.46 4.52 -11.28
N ILE A 78 -8.53 4.80 -10.36
CA ILE A 78 -7.84 6.08 -10.21
C ILE A 78 -6.37 5.90 -10.65
N SER A 79 -5.84 6.90 -11.36
CA SER A 79 -4.43 6.94 -11.78
C SER A 79 -3.48 7.02 -10.59
N PRO A 80 -2.30 6.36 -10.64
CA PRO A 80 -1.24 6.55 -9.64
C PRO A 80 -0.88 8.02 -9.49
N ASP A 81 -0.50 8.41 -8.26
CA ASP A 81 0.12 9.71 -8.00
C ASP A 81 1.65 9.62 -8.06
N ALA A 82 2.33 10.77 -7.95
CA ALA A 82 3.79 10.82 -7.95
C ALA A 82 4.43 9.95 -6.85
N ALA A 83 3.77 9.79 -5.69
CA ALA A 83 4.28 8.94 -4.62
C ALA A 83 4.17 7.46 -4.98
N THR A 84 3.07 7.03 -5.60
CA THR A 84 2.91 5.68 -6.15
C THR A 84 4.01 5.39 -7.17
N LEU A 85 4.26 6.30 -8.13
CA LEU A 85 5.30 6.14 -9.14
C LEU A 85 6.70 6.04 -8.52
N ASN A 86 7.00 6.87 -7.52
CA ASN A 86 8.29 6.81 -6.83
C ASN A 86 8.51 5.48 -6.10
N ILE A 87 7.46 4.89 -5.51
CA ILE A 87 7.52 3.55 -4.90
C ILE A 87 7.83 2.50 -5.97
N LEU A 88 7.17 2.56 -7.13
CA LEU A 88 7.37 1.62 -8.23
C LEU A 88 8.80 1.73 -8.78
N ILE A 89 9.29 2.94 -9.05
CA ILE A 89 10.67 3.18 -9.50
C ILE A 89 11.66 2.62 -8.48
N ASN A 90 11.47 2.91 -7.19
CA ASN A 90 12.34 2.37 -6.14
C ASN A 90 12.32 0.82 -6.11
N CYS A 91 11.18 0.19 -6.38
CA CYS A 91 11.11 -1.26 -6.50
C CYS A 91 11.90 -1.80 -7.70
N PHE A 92 11.81 -1.14 -8.86
CA PHE A 92 12.57 -1.51 -10.05
C PHE A 92 14.08 -1.26 -9.87
N CYS A 93 14.48 -0.16 -9.24
CA CYS A 93 15.89 0.12 -8.96
C CYS A 93 16.45 -0.78 -7.85
N GLY A 94 15.65 -1.14 -6.84
CA GLY A 94 16.03 -2.11 -5.81
C GLY A 94 16.29 -3.52 -6.35
N LEU A 95 15.64 -3.90 -7.46
CA LEU A 95 15.98 -5.11 -8.20
C LEU A 95 17.37 -5.04 -8.88
N HIS A 96 17.84 -3.85 -9.24
CA HIS A 96 19.08 -3.66 -9.99
C HIS A 96 20.35 -3.90 -9.15
N TRP A 97 20.30 -3.74 -7.83
CA TRP A 97 21.45 -3.97 -6.94
C TRP A 97 21.76 -5.48 -6.70
N LEU A 98 20.96 -6.40 -7.23
CA LEU A 98 21.13 -7.85 -7.04
C LEU A 98 21.70 -8.58 -8.26
N VAL A 99 22.12 -7.87 -9.31
CA VAL A 99 22.88 -8.45 -10.44
C VAL A 99 24.31 -7.93 -10.36
N PRO A 100 25.26 -8.68 -9.78
CA PRO A 100 26.66 -8.33 -9.89
C PRO A 100 27.10 -8.63 -11.33
N SER A 101 27.49 -7.58 -12.06
CA SER A 101 28.29 -7.66 -13.28
C SER A 101 29.69 -8.16 -12.98
#